data_AF-A0AB37UII7-F1
#
_entry.id   AF-A0AB37UII7-F1
#
_cell.length_a   1.000
_cell.length_b   1.000
_cell.length_c   1.000
_cell.angle_alpha   90.00
_cell.angle_beta   90.00
_cell.angle_gamma   90.00
#
_symmetry.space_group_name_H-M   'P 1'
#
loop_
_entity.id
_entity.type
_entity.pdbx_description
1 polymer ?
#
loop_
_entity_poly.entity_id
_entity_poly.type
_entity_poly.pdbx_seq_one_letter_code
_entity_poly.pdbx_strand_id
1 'polypeptide(L)'
;MPQAKPAAKKKVEVSLTDQNGVVFTALINGKSWRKAEADVANFSDWGGAVSGKLGQPTANGFEVVEAGVRIFEEKPKEAATEVAAS
;
A
#
# COMPACT_ATOMS: atom_id res chain seq x y z
N MET A 1 -2.91 -5.33 4.77
CA MET A 1 -3.41 -4.26 3.88
C MET A 1 -4.05 -3.16 4.73
N PRO A 2 -3.84 -1.86 4.44
CA PRO A 2 -4.46 -0.78 5.21
C PRO A 2 -5.98 -0.77 5.00
N GLN A 3 -6.72 -0.17 5.94
CA GLN A 3 -8.16 -0.03 5.82
C GLN A 3 -8.52 0.99 4.74
N ALA A 4 -9.52 0.65 3.92
CA ALA A 4 -10.09 1.55 2.92
C ALA A 4 -11.50 1.98 3.31
N LYS A 5 -11.78 3.27 3.17
CA LYS A 5 -13.11 3.85 3.37
C LYS A 5 -13.72 4.21 2.02
N PRO A 6 -15.01 3.91 1.76
CA PRO A 6 -15.68 4.36 0.55
C PRO A 6 -15.62 5.88 0.42
N ALA A 7 -15.25 6.37 -0.76
CA ALA A 7 -15.21 7.79 -1.08
C ALA A 7 -16.06 8.10 -2.32
N ALA A 8 -16.29 9.38 -2.58
CA ALA A 8 -17.03 9.83 -3.74
C ALA A 8 -16.37 9.38 -5.07
N LYS A 9 -17.13 9.44 -6.17
CA LYS A 9 -16.65 9.20 -7.54
C LYS A 9 -15.98 7.82 -7.76
N LYS A 10 -16.52 6.76 -7.13
CA LYS A 10 -16.02 5.37 -7.25
C LYS A 10 -14.58 5.21 -6.77
N LYS A 11 -14.16 6.04 -5.82
CA LYS A 11 -12.85 5.95 -5.18
C LYS A 11 -12.97 5.35 -3.78
N VAL A 12 -11.83 4.98 -3.23
CA VAL A 12 -11.66 4.66 -1.82
C VAL A 12 -10.58 5.55 -1.24
N GLU A 13 -10.77 5.98 0.00
CA GLU A 13 -9.76 6.67 0.78
C GLU A 13 -8.97 5.65 1.58
N VAL A 14 -7.65 5.76 1.54
CA VAL A 14 -6.72 4.91 2.29
C VAL A 14 -5.76 5.82 3.04
N SER A 15 -5.49 5.49 4.30
CA SER A 15 -4.49 6.17 5.12
C SER A 15 -3.33 5.23 5.44
N LEU A 16 -2.12 5.73 5.25
CA LEU A 16 -0.87 5.06 5.56
C LEU A 16 -0.09 5.92 6.55
N THR A 17 0.51 5.32 7.56
CA THR A 17 1.33 6.03 8.55
C THR A 17 2.76 5.53 8.44
N ASP A 18 3.71 6.45 8.26
CA ASP A 18 5.12 6.09 8.23
C ASP A 18 5.67 5.85 9.65
N GLN A 19 6.96 5.51 9.74
CA GLN A 19 7.64 5.24 11.01
C GLN A 19 7.78 6.49 11.90
N ASN A 20 7.60 7.69 11.33
CA ASN A 20 7.69 8.97 12.05
C ASN A 20 6.31 9.51 12.46
N GLY A 21 5.24 8.77 12.18
CA GLY A 21 3.87 9.19 12.47
C GLY A 21 3.24 10.10 11.42
N VAL A 22 3.90 10.31 10.26
CA VAL A 22 3.36 11.09 9.14
C VAL A 22 2.28 10.29 8.43
N VAL A 23 1.10 10.87 8.29
CA VAL A 23 -0.07 10.25 7.64
C VAL A 23 -0.15 10.67 6.18
N PHE A 24 -0.13 9.68 5.29
CA PHE A 24 -0.39 9.82 3.87
C PHE A 24 -1.82 9.37 3.55
N THR A 25 -2.64 10.30 3.05
CA THR A 25 -4.03 10.01 2.66
C THR A 25 -4.14 9.97 1.14
N ALA A 26 -4.61 8.85 0.61
CA ALA A 26 -4.69 8.60 -0.83
C ALA A 26 -6.12 8.29 -1.28
N LEU A 27 -6.58 8.96 -2.35
CA LEU A 27 -7.85 8.64 -3.02
C LEU A 27 -7.60 7.75 -4.24
N ILE A 28 -7.77 6.44 -4.04
CA ILE A 28 -7.46 5.39 -5.01
C ILE A 28 -8.72 4.99 -5.77
N ASN A 29 -8.58 4.62 -7.05
CA ASN A 29 -9.70 4.07 -7.81
C ASN A 29 -10.23 2.78 -7.16
N GLY A 30 -11.54 2.70 -6.89
CA GLY A 30 -12.13 1.57 -6.19
C GLY A 30 -12.06 0.23 -6.95
N LYS A 31 -11.90 0.25 -8.28
CA LYS A 31 -11.63 -0.97 -9.06
C LYS A 31 -10.22 -1.47 -8.81
N SER A 32 -9.23 -0.57 -8.81
CA SER A 32 -7.84 -0.92 -8.53
C SER A 32 -7.66 -1.43 -7.11
N TRP A 33 -8.37 -0.83 -6.14
CA TRP A 33 -8.37 -1.32 -4.76
C TRP A 33 -8.92 -2.74 -4.62
N ARG A 34 -10.08 -3.04 -5.21
CA ARG A 34 -10.65 -4.40 -5.20
C ARG A 34 -9.72 -5.42 -5.85
N LYS A 35 -9.01 -5.04 -6.90
CA LYS A 35 -8.00 -5.91 -7.52
C LYS A 35 -6.85 -6.19 -6.55
N ALA A 36 -6.35 -5.15 -5.87
CA ALA A 36 -5.34 -5.31 -4.84
C ALA A 36 -5.81 -6.21 -3.68
N GLU A 37 -7.07 -6.09 -3.24
CA GLU A 37 -7.65 -6.98 -2.21
C GLU A 37 -7.68 -8.43 -2.68
N ALA A 38 -8.06 -8.68 -3.93
CA ALA A 38 -8.03 -10.02 -4.51
C ALA A 38 -6.60 -10.58 -4.61
N ASP A 39 -5.63 -9.76 -5.03
CA ASP A 39 -4.22 -10.17 -5.10
C ASP A 39 -3.69 -10.54 -3.70
N VAL A 40 -3.98 -9.72 -2.67
CA VAL A 40 -3.63 -10.01 -1.26
C VAL A 40 -4.26 -11.30 -0.76
N ALA A 41 -5.48 -11.63 -1.18
CA ALA A 41 -6.14 -12.87 -0.77
C ALA A 41 -5.54 -14.12 -1.44
N ASN A 42 -4.83 -13.96 -2.57
CA ASN A 42 -4.26 -15.05 -3.34
C ASN A 42 -2.77 -15.30 -3.04
N PHE A 43 -2.05 -14.30 -2.54
CA PHE A 43 -0.61 -14.40 -2.26
C PHE A 43 -0.35 -14.81 -0.81
N SER A 44 0.55 -15.78 -0.61
CA SER A 44 0.95 -16.22 0.74
C SER A 44 1.80 -15.16 1.44
N ASP A 45 2.77 -14.59 0.72
CA ASP A 45 3.56 -13.43 1.13
C ASP A 45 3.45 -12.34 0.05
N TRP A 46 3.34 -11.08 0.47
CA TRP A 46 3.13 -9.98 -0.46
C TRP A 46 3.67 -8.65 0.04
N GLY A 47 4.14 -7.86 -0.93
CA GLY A 47 4.51 -6.46 -0.79
C GLY A 47 3.51 -5.57 -1.51
N GLY A 48 3.23 -4.39 -0.95
CA GLY A 48 2.30 -3.43 -1.52
C GLY A 48 2.93 -2.07 -1.74
N ALA A 49 2.56 -1.41 -2.83
CA ALA A 49 2.92 -0.03 -3.09
C ALA A 49 1.67 0.82 -3.31
N VAL A 50 1.60 1.94 -2.60
CA VAL A 50 0.73 3.07 -2.95
C VAL A 50 1.61 4.16 -3.52
N SER A 51 1.32 4.58 -4.74
CA SER A 51 2.12 5.56 -5.48
C SER A 51 1.25 6.70 -5.98
N GLY A 52 1.85 7.87 -6.23
CA GLY A 52 1.16 9.05 -6.72
C GLY A 52 2.05 10.29 -6.62
N LYS A 53 1.45 11.46 -6.79
CA LYS A 53 2.12 12.74 -6.59
C LYS A 53 1.86 13.24 -5.18
N LEU A 54 2.87 13.85 -4.56
CA LEU A 54 2.69 14.50 -3.27
C LEU A 54 1.81 15.75 -3.46
N GLY A 55 0.69 15.76 -2.76
CA GLY A 55 -0.33 16.81 -2.79
C GLY A 55 -0.15 17.82 -1.67
N GLN A 56 -1.27 18.39 -1.24
CA GLN A 56 -1.28 19.39 -0.17
C GLN A 56 -0.88 18.75 1.18
N PRO A 57 -0.14 19.50 2.03
CA PRO A 57 0.02 19.11 3.42
C PRO A 57 -1.32 19.13 4.15
N THR A 58 -1.48 18.20 5.07
CA THR A 58 -2.62 18.09 5.98
C THR A 58 -2.13 18.33 7.41
N ALA A 59 -3.04 18.33 8.40
CA ALA A 59 -2.67 18.51 9.80
C ALA A 59 -1.59 17.51 10.28
N ASN A 60 -1.61 16.28 9.76
CA ASN A 60 -0.78 15.18 10.26
C ASN A 60 0.07 14.53 9.16
N GLY A 61 0.22 15.16 7.99
CA GLY A 61 1.03 14.61 6.89
C GLY A 61 0.63 15.17 5.53
N PHE A 62 0.37 14.33 4.53
CA PHE A 62 0.18 14.77 3.14
C PHE A 62 -0.92 14.01 2.41
N GLU A 63 -1.57 14.69 1.46
CA GLU A 63 -2.38 14.01 0.46
C GLU A 63 -1.49 13.38 -0.62
N VAL A 64 -1.86 12.20 -1.11
CA VAL A 64 -1.29 11.59 -2.31
C VAL A 64 -2.33 11.69 -3.42
N VAL A 65 -2.06 12.56 -4.40
CA VAL A 65 -2.95 12.80 -5.54
C VAL A 65 -2.57 11.90 -6.72
N GLU A 66 -3.54 11.65 -7.61
CA GLU A 66 -3.40 10.68 -8.71
C GLU A 66 -2.96 9.29 -8.22
N ALA A 67 -3.42 8.91 -7.02
CA ALA A 67 -2.94 7.73 -6.35
C ALA A 67 -3.33 6.42 -7.04
N GLY A 68 -2.39 5.47 -7.06
CA GLY A 68 -2.55 4.09 -7.49
C GLY A 68 -2.15 3.11 -6.40
N VAL A 69 -2.59 1.86 -6.55
CA VAL A 69 -2.20 0.73 -5.69
C VAL A 69 -1.71 -0.42 -6.56
N ARG A 70 -0.68 -1.11 -6.10
CA ARG A 70 -0.20 -2.36 -6.69
C ARG A 70 0.25 -3.30 -5.59
N ILE A 71 -0.08 -4.57 -5.76
CA ILE A 71 0.35 -5.67 -4.90
C ILE A 71 1.29 -6.55 -5.71
N PHE A 72 2.34 -7.03 -5.06
CA PHE A 72 3.34 -7.91 -5.62
C PHE A 72 3.43 -9.13 -4.70
N GLU A 73 3.51 -10.31 -5.31
CA GLU A 73 3.83 -11.53 -4.57
C GLU A 73 5.30 -11.50 -4.17
N GLU A 74 5.58 -11.63 -2.87
CA GLU A 74 6.94 -11.81 -2.40
C GLU A 74 7.30 -13.27 -2.54
N LYS A 75 8.23 -13.56 -3.45
CA LYS A 75 8.80 -14.91 -3.53
C LYS A 75 9.74 -15.09 -2.35
N PRO A 76 9.68 -16.23 -1.64
CA PRO A 76 10.63 -16.53 -0.59
C PRO A 76 12.03 -16.42 -1.20
N LYS A 77 12.82 -15.50 -0.64
CA LYS A 77 14.26 -15.48 -0.89
C LYS A 77 14.73 -16.82 -0.32
N GLU A 78 15.20 -17.75 -1.16
CA GLU A 78 15.90 -18.93 -0.67
C GLU A 78 16.86 -18.42 0.38
N ALA A 79 16.66 -18.84 1.63
CA ALA A 79 17.53 -18.47 2.72
C ALA A 79 18.93 -18.82 2.22
N ALA A 80 19.77 -17.81 2.01
CA ALA A 80 21.19 -18.05 1.94
C ALA A 80 21.48 -18.74 3.26
N THR A 81 21.67 -20.05 3.19
CA THR A 81 22.16 -20.88 4.27
C THR A 81 23.47 -20.24 4.64
N GLU A 82 23.42 -19.39 5.67
CA GLU A 82 24.59 -18.91 6.36
C GLU A 82 25.21 -20.15 6.98
N VAL A 83 26.14 -20.75 6.23
CA VAL A 83 27.04 -21.76 6.71
C VAL A 83 27.93 -21.06 7.73
N ALA A 84 27.41 -20.88 8.94
CA ALA A 84 28.20 -20.72 10.14
C ALA A 84 28.86 -22.07 10.41
N ALA A 85 29.90 -22.39 9.63
CA ALA A 85 30.87 -23.39 10.01
C ALA A 85 31.77 -22.75 11.08
N SER A 86 31.66 -23.35 12.27
CA SER A 86 32.35 -23.06 13.52
C SER A 86 33.86 -23.25 13.45
#